data_AF-A0A090X3J9-F1
#
_entry.id   AF-A0A090X3J9-F1
#
_cell.length_a   1.000
_cell.length_b   1.000
_cell.length_c   1.000
_cell.angle_alpha   90.00
_cell.angle_beta   90.00
_cell.angle_gamma   90.00
#
_symmetry.space_group_name_H-M   'P 1'
#
loop_
_entity.id
_entity.type
_entity.pdbx_description
1 polymer ?
#
loop_
_entity_poly.entity_id
_entity_poly.type
_entity_poly.pdbx_seq_one_letter_code
_entity_poly.pdbx_strand_id
1 'polypeptide(L)'
;MAPAQQVSPTAGATVGGNYSNIDQKGIGSDALVQQQGTANASFIEQTGTDAGNRNSVDVLQWGNVSALSGEENYSEIKQNGAGNNFTVTQQGDKNEVFGTQTGLDNTAIVQQGADLAQQAQDNLALVNQDGKGNFAEVQQRYDNNESTITQNNDAVNGVGNRSYQSQISDGNQTPGHKAIGTQYGDDNEIVQSQNSEYQPFGGNNYAEANQGDAAITAERAFSQQVQSGGYNNAYSTQYGSDNTSFQEQNGLVNTAEVHQNISSTGGDNFAEQYQVGGLNEAYINQNGQNHSASQEQYGVLNETIVIQSGGQMVGNQALTIQNGMNNDSYVNQMANGNIADVDQLGMNHVSVINQNSLGTAPGTGGSNTATVTQRNANVSLNRQTQRAAATKAHTF
;
A
#
# COMPACT_ATOMS: atom_id res chain seq x y z
N MET A 1 -12.88 9.74 -3.51
CA MET A 1 -13.95 10.61 -2.98
C MET A 1 -14.83 9.74 -2.10
N ALA A 2 -15.04 10.14 -0.85
CA ALA A 2 -15.97 9.45 0.03
C ALA A 2 -17.40 9.45 -0.55
N PRO A 3 -18.20 8.39 -0.38
CA PRO A 3 -19.63 8.41 -0.64
C PRO A 3 -20.31 9.52 0.18
N ALA A 4 -21.46 10.02 -0.29
CA ALA A 4 -22.25 10.94 0.50
C ALA A 4 -22.86 10.21 1.71
N GLN A 5 -22.61 10.70 2.92
CA GLN A 5 -23.20 10.16 4.15
C GLN A 5 -24.74 10.09 4.03
N GLN A 6 -25.33 8.99 4.51
CA GLN A 6 -26.77 8.92 4.71
C GLN A 6 -27.22 9.92 5.77
N VAL A 7 -28.33 10.61 5.50
CA VAL A 7 -28.89 11.61 6.42
C VAL A 7 -29.55 10.91 7.60
N SER A 8 -29.05 11.14 8.82
CA SER A 8 -29.70 10.71 10.05
C SER A 8 -31.11 11.28 10.14
N PRO A 9 -32.17 10.47 10.34
CA PRO A 9 -33.48 10.99 10.67
C PRO A 9 -33.40 11.69 12.02
N THR A 10 -33.38 13.02 12.01
CA THR A 10 -33.47 13.87 13.21
C THR A 10 -34.84 13.75 13.91
N ALA A 11 -35.78 13.01 13.33
CA ALA A 11 -37.09 12.73 13.90
C ALA A 11 -37.02 11.55 14.90
N GLY A 12 -36.39 11.77 16.05
CA GLY A 12 -36.49 10.84 17.19
C GLY A 12 -35.31 10.82 18.15
N ALA A 13 -34.11 11.18 17.69
CA ALA A 13 -32.94 11.31 18.55
C ALA A 13 -32.91 12.71 19.19
N THR A 14 -32.74 12.78 20.52
CA THR A 14 -32.34 14.02 21.20
C THR A 14 -31.08 14.59 20.55
N VAL A 15 -30.92 15.92 20.54
CA VAL A 15 -29.66 16.57 20.11
C VAL A 15 -28.49 15.88 20.83
N GLY A 16 -27.59 15.26 20.06
CA GLY A 16 -26.46 14.47 20.58
C GLY A 16 -26.70 12.97 20.79
N GLY A 17 -27.85 12.42 20.40
CA GLY A 17 -28.11 10.98 20.47
C GLY A 17 -27.38 10.18 19.37
N ASN A 18 -26.88 8.98 19.71
CA ASN A 18 -26.36 8.04 18.73
C ASN A 18 -27.51 7.45 17.87
N TYR A 19 -27.23 7.17 16.60
CA TYR A 19 -28.15 6.61 15.63
C TYR A 19 -27.58 5.32 15.04
N SER A 20 -28.41 4.30 14.95
CA SER A 20 -28.09 3.06 14.24
C SER A 20 -29.28 2.63 13.40
N ASN A 21 -29.01 2.27 12.14
CA ASN A 21 -29.97 1.66 11.23
C ASN A 21 -29.40 0.35 10.69
N ILE A 22 -30.13 -0.74 10.90
CA ILE A 22 -29.77 -2.07 10.44
C ILE A 22 -30.90 -2.57 9.55
N ASP A 23 -30.62 -2.77 8.27
CA ASP A 23 -31.55 -3.23 7.24
C ASP A 23 -31.08 -4.59 6.68
N GLN A 24 -31.66 -5.68 7.19
CA GLN A 24 -31.34 -7.05 6.80
C GLN A 24 -32.44 -7.59 5.87
N LYS A 25 -32.19 -7.59 4.56
CA LYS A 25 -33.20 -7.92 3.52
C LYS A 25 -33.23 -9.40 3.11
N GLY A 26 -32.28 -10.20 3.60
CA GLY A 26 -32.05 -11.58 3.20
C GLY A 26 -32.11 -12.60 4.35
N ILE A 27 -31.59 -13.81 4.11
CA ILE A 27 -31.44 -14.86 5.14
C ILE A 27 -29.98 -14.95 5.57
N GLY A 28 -29.73 -15.21 6.86
CA GLY A 28 -28.36 -15.42 7.35
C GLY A 28 -27.53 -14.15 7.44
N SER A 29 -27.99 -13.19 8.25
CA SER A 29 -27.26 -11.97 8.56
C SER A 29 -27.28 -11.74 10.06
N ASP A 30 -26.13 -11.41 10.64
CA ASP A 30 -25.95 -10.95 12.01
C ASP A 30 -25.34 -9.54 11.96
N ALA A 31 -25.86 -8.65 12.79
CA ALA A 31 -25.31 -7.31 12.97
C ALA A 31 -25.33 -6.95 14.47
N LEU A 32 -24.18 -6.57 15.01
CA LEU A 32 -24.03 -6.03 16.35
C LEU A 32 -23.51 -4.60 16.24
N VAL A 33 -24.20 -3.66 16.88
CA VAL A 33 -23.76 -2.27 16.98
C VAL A 33 -23.70 -1.88 18.45
N GLN A 34 -22.55 -1.38 18.88
CA GLN A 34 -22.32 -0.84 20.22
C GLN A 34 -21.76 0.58 20.09
N GLN A 35 -22.56 1.58 20.48
CA GLN A 35 -22.19 3.01 20.38
C GLN A 35 -22.17 3.65 21.77
N GLN A 36 -21.04 4.25 22.15
CA GLN A 36 -20.88 5.09 23.34
C GLN A 36 -20.24 6.42 22.96
N GLY A 37 -20.92 7.53 23.27
CA GLY A 37 -20.54 8.88 22.84
C GLY A 37 -21.77 9.68 22.42
N THR A 38 -21.56 10.75 21.66
CA THR A 38 -22.60 11.68 21.22
C THR A 38 -22.66 11.68 19.69
N ALA A 39 -23.88 11.67 19.13
CA ALA A 39 -24.12 11.79 17.68
C ALA A 39 -23.40 10.78 16.76
N ASN A 40 -22.97 9.62 17.28
CA ASN A 40 -22.41 8.56 16.43
C ASN A 40 -23.48 7.96 15.53
N ALA A 41 -23.14 7.64 14.28
CA ALA A 41 -24.05 7.07 13.30
C ALA A 41 -23.52 5.75 12.74
N SER A 42 -24.39 4.76 12.62
CA SER A 42 -24.11 3.50 11.92
C SER A 42 -25.26 3.13 10.97
N PHE A 43 -24.91 2.71 9.76
CA PHE A 43 -25.82 2.24 8.74
C PHE A 43 -25.32 0.88 8.24
N ILE A 44 -26.12 -0.16 8.41
CA ILE A 44 -25.78 -1.52 8.01
C ILE A 44 -26.86 -2.03 7.08
N GLU A 45 -26.49 -2.33 5.83
CA GLU A 45 -27.35 -3.02 4.85
C GLU A 45 -26.78 -4.41 4.58
N GLN A 46 -27.52 -5.48 4.93
CA GLN A 46 -27.10 -6.86 4.66
C GLN A 46 -28.13 -7.62 3.83
N THR A 47 -27.74 -8.04 2.64
CA THR A 47 -28.55 -8.94 1.79
C THR A 47 -27.94 -10.33 1.83
N GLY A 48 -28.19 -11.04 2.94
CA GLY A 48 -27.73 -12.42 3.12
C GLY A 48 -28.42 -13.41 2.19
N THR A 49 -27.66 -14.36 1.64
CA THR A 49 -28.17 -15.38 0.71
C THR A 49 -28.18 -16.80 1.29
N ASP A 50 -27.56 -17.02 2.46
CA ASP A 50 -27.41 -18.35 3.08
C ASP A 50 -27.54 -18.30 4.61
N ALA A 51 -28.48 -19.08 5.16
CA ALA A 51 -28.72 -19.14 6.61
C ALA A 51 -27.65 -19.91 7.41
N GLY A 52 -26.87 -20.78 6.74
CA GLY A 52 -25.79 -21.57 7.32
C GLY A 52 -24.41 -20.92 7.21
N ASN A 53 -24.20 -20.04 6.21
CA ASN A 53 -22.99 -19.22 6.06
C ASN A 53 -23.35 -17.73 6.16
N ARG A 54 -23.46 -17.23 7.39
CA ARG A 54 -24.09 -15.94 7.69
C ARG A 54 -23.12 -14.79 7.43
N ASN A 55 -23.64 -13.68 6.91
CA ASN A 55 -22.90 -12.42 6.93
C ASN A 55 -22.89 -11.86 8.36
N SER A 56 -21.78 -11.29 8.81
CA SER A 56 -21.61 -10.69 10.13
C SER A 56 -21.06 -9.27 10.00
N VAL A 57 -21.69 -8.34 10.70
CA VAL A 57 -21.16 -6.98 10.90
C VAL A 57 -21.09 -6.69 12.39
N ASP A 58 -19.90 -6.36 12.89
CA ASP A 58 -19.69 -5.91 14.25
C ASP A 58 -19.14 -4.47 14.23
N VAL A 59 -19.92 -3.52 14.72
CA VAL A 59 -19.52 -2.10 14.84
C VAL A 59 -19.41 -1.73 16.32
N LEU A 60 -18.21 -1.37 16.74
CA LEU A 60 -17.92 -0.79 18.03
C LEU A 60 -17.44 0.65 17.85
N GLN A 61 -18.26 1.61 18.27
CA GLN A 61 -17.92 3.04 18.29
C GLN A 61 -17.84 3.49 19.75
N TRP A 62 -16.64 3.81 20.23
CA TRP A 62 -16.40 4.12 21.65
C TRP A 62 -15.57 5.40 21.80
N GLY A 63 -16.15 6.44 22.42
CA GLY A 63 -15.41 7.55 23.02
C GLY A 63 -15.32 7.47 24.54
N ASN A 64 -14.24 8.01 25.10
CA ASN A 64 -14.15 8.18 26.56
C ASN A 64 -15.26 9.12 27.03
N VAL A 65 -16.00 8.76 28.09
CA VAL A 65 -17.12 9.55 28.63
C VAL A 65 -16.59 10.79 29.36
N SER A 66 -16.05 11.73 28.58
CA SER A 66 -15.80 13.12 28.94
C SER A 66 -16.32 13.97 27.80
N ALA A 67 -16.66 15.23 28.05
CA ALA A 67 -17.30 16.13 27.07
C ALA A 67 -16.43 16.51 25.83
N LEU A 68 -15.40 15.73 25.50
CA LEU A 68 -14.35 16.05 24.52
C LEU A 68 -13.90 14.82 23.66
N SER A 69 -14.64 13.71 23.62
CA SER A 69 -14.28 12.55 22.78
C SER A 69 -15.47 11.61 22.51
N GLY A 70 -15.56 11.00 21.32
CA GLY A 70 -16.67 10.12 20.89
C GLY A 70 -17.78 10.83 20.12
N GLU A 71 -17.49 11.98 19.49
CA GLU A 71 -18.46 12.79 18.75
C GLU A 71 -18.47 12.42 17.25
N GLU A 72 -19.65 12.26 16.65
CA GLU A 72 -19.86 12.21 15.18
C GLU A 72 -19.11 11.09 14.41
N ASN A 73 -18.75 9.96 15.03
CA ASN A 73 -18.20 8.85 14.25
C ASN A 73 -19.28 8.26 13.33
N TYR A 74 -18.91 7.98 12.08
CA TYR A 74 -19.79 7.47 11.04
C TYR A 74 -19.29 6.13 10.52
N SER A 75 -20.17 5.14 10.43
CA SER A 75 -19.89 3.88 9.76
C SER A 75 -21.04 3.50 8.82
N GLU A 76 -20.77 3.26 7.54
CA GLU A 76 -21.71 2.68 6.59
C GLU A 76 -21.15 1.39 6.01
N ILE A 77 -21.87 0.29 6.21
CA ILE A 77 -21.42 -1.05 5.84
C ILE A 77 -22.52 -1.73 5.02
N LYS A 78 -22.15 -2.20 3.82
CA LYS A 78 -23.03 -2.95 2.93
C LYS A 78 -22.44 -4.32 2.63
N GLN A 79 -23.16 -5.39 2.96
CA GLN A 79 -22.75 -6.76 2.65
C GLN A 79 -23.80 -7.48 1.79
N ASN A 80 -23.36 -8.06 0.69
CA ASN A 80 -24.19 -8.86 -0.22
C ASN A 80 -23.56 -10.22 -0.45
N GLY A 81 -24.28 -11.31 -0.19
CA GLY A 81 -23.79 -12.68 -0.38
C GLY A 81 -23.83 -13.49 0.92
N ALA A 82 -22.81 -14.32 1.18
CA ALA A 82 -22.78 -15.23 2.31
C ALA A 82 -21.39 -15.27 2.99
N GLY A 83 -21.34 -15.44 4.31
CA GLY A 83 -20.10 -15.59 5.07
C GLY A 83 -19.20 -14.35 5.18
N ASN A 84 -19.64 -13.19 4.67
CA ASN A 84 -18.83 -11.98 4.74
C ASN A 84 -18.77 -11.45 6.18
N ASN A 85 -17.59 -11.07 6.66
CA ASN A 85 -17.36 -10.51 7.99
C ASN A 85 -16.79 -9.09 7.89
N PHE A 86 -17.42 -8.14 8.56
CA PHE A 86 -16.93 -6.76 8.64
C PHE A 86 -16.89 -6.31 10.10
N THR A 87 -15.70 -6.05 10.62
CA THR A 87 -15.51 -5.54 11.98
C THR A 87 -14.99 -4.11 11.93
N VAL A 88 -15.67 -3.20 12.62
CA VAL A 88 -15.26 -1.80 12.77
C VAL A 88 -15.06 -1.48 14.24
N THR A 89 -13.90 -0.94 14.58
CA THR A 89 -13.65 -0.30 15.87
C THR A 89 -13.23 1.15 15.63
N GLN A 90 -14.04 2.11 16.05
CA GLN A 90 -13.75 3.54 15.95
C GLN A 90 -13.66 4.15 17.36
N GLN A 91 -12.52 4.77 17.65
CA GLN A 91 -12.28 5.54 18.87
C GLN A 91 -11.77 6.93 18.50
N GLY A 92 -12.36 7.97 19.09
CA GLY A 92 -12.06 9.36 18.75
C GLY A 92 -13.28 10.10 18.21
N ASP A 93 -13.06 11.17 17.45
CA ASP A 93 -14.13 12.04 16.92
C ASP A 93 -14.10 12.05 15.39
N LYS A 94 -15.27 12.11 14.75
CA LYS A 94 -15.44 12.30 13.29
C LYS A 94 -14.71 11.29 12.41
N ASN A 95 -14.48 10.08 12.92
CA ASN A 95 -13.91 9.03 12.09
C ASN A 95 -15.00 8.45 11.18
N GLU A 96 -14.66 8.21 9.92
CA GLU A 96 -15.56 7.68 8.89
C GLU A 96 -15.06 6.33 8.37
N VAL A 97 -15.95 5.33 8.36
CA VAL A 97 -15.73 4.04 7.70
C VAL A 97 -16.82 3.79 6.67
N PHE A 98 -16.40 3.45 5.46
CA PHE A 98 -17.28 2.96 4.40
C PHE A 98 -16.83 1.56 3.98
N GLY A 99 -17.71 0.58 4.11
CA GLY A 99 -17.45 -0.81 3.79
C GLY A 99 -18.44 -1.36 2.76
N THR A 100 -17.96 -2.00 1.70
CA THR A 100 -18.80 -2.83 0.82
C THR A 100 -18.14 -4.19 0.63
N GLN A 101 -18.86 -5.27 0.91
CA GLN A 101 -18.42 -6.64 0.62
C GLN A 101 -19.48 -7.34 -0.23
N THR A 102 -19.08 -7.82 -1.41
CA THR A 102 -19.94 -8.62 -2.30
C THR A 102 -19.30 -9.97 -2.56
N GLY A 103 -20.06 -11.05 -2.41
CA GLY A 103 -19.59 -12.41 -2.67
C GLY A 103 -19.53 -13.28 -1.43
N LEU A 104 -18.48 -14.11 -1.31
CA LEU A 104 -18.39 -15.19 -0.33
C LEU A 104 -17.18 -15.04 0.59
N ASP A 105 -17.38 -15.16 1.90
CA ASP A 105 -16.32 -15.28 2.91
C ASP A 105 -15.27 -14.15 2.91
N ASN A 106 -15.64 -12.93 2.46
CA ASN A 106 -14.74 -11.78 2.53
C ASN A 106 -14.64 -11.27 3.98
N THR A 107 -13.45 -10.89 4.42
CA THR A 107 -13.20 -10.35 5.77
C THR A 107 -12.58 -8.96 5.67
N ALA A 108 -13.16 -8.01 6.41
CA ALA A 108 -12.63 -6.66 6.55
C ALA A 108 -12.58 -6.28 8.03
N ILE A 109 -11.41 -5.81 8.47
CA ILE A 109 -11.18 -5.32 9.83
C ILE A 109 -10.69 -3.88 9.72
N VAL A 110 -11.44 -2.94 10.29
CA VAL A 110 -11.07 -1.52 10.32
C VAL A 110 -10.98 -1.07 11.76
N GLN A 111 -9.79 -0.65 12.16
CA GLN A 111 -9.50 -0.05 13.46
C GLN A 111 -9.01 1.38 13.27
N GLN A 112 -9.83 2.35 13.69
CA GLN A 112 -9.49 3.76 13.77
C GLN A 112 -9.43 4.15 15.24
N GLY A 113 -8.25 4.54 15.73
CA GLY A 113 -8.04 4.89 17.13
C GLY A 113 -6.80 4.28 17.77
N ALA A 114 -6.38 4.84 18.92
CA ALA A 114 -5.28 4.35 19.74
C ALA A 114 -5.80 3.84 21.10
N ASP A 115 -4.98 3.06 21.83
CA ASP A 115 -5.26 2.58 23.20
C ASP A 115 -5.54 3.70 24.23
N LEU A 116 -5.31 4.96 23.84
CA LEU A 116 -5.63 6.17 24.58
C LEU A 116 -6.65 7.01 23.80
N ALA A 117 -7.88 7.03 24.30
CA ALA A 117 -8.98 7.83 23.75
C ALA A 117 -8.69 9.34 23.90
N GLN A 118 -8.12 9.96 22.85
CA GLN A 118 -8.05 11.43 22.67
C GLN A 118 -7.32 11.90 21.40
N GLN A 119 -6.79 11.01 20.56
CA GLN A 119 -5.85 11.45 19.51
C GLN A 119 -6.15 10.96 18.10
N ALA A 120 -7.35 10.46 17.78
CA ALA A 120 -7.67 9.99 16.43
C ALA A 120 -8.91 10.69 15.89
N GLN A 121 -8.71 11.86 15.30
CA GLN A 121 -9.75 12.67 14.66
C GLN A 121 -9.68 12.61 13.13
N ASP A 122 -10.85 12.69 12.48
CA ASP A 122 -11.00 12.87 11.03
C ASP A 122 -10.30 11.78 10.17
N ASN A 123 -10.24 10.53 10.64
CA ASN A 123 -9.73 9.42 9.83
C ASN A 123 -10.81 8.89 8.89
N LEU A 124 -10.43 8.55 7.65
CA LEU A 124 -11.29 7.96 6.64
C LEU A 124 -10.74 6.60 6.20
N ALA A 125 -11.57 5.56 6.29
CA ALA A 125 -11.27 4.23 5.77
C ALA A 125 -12.36 3.78 4.79
N LEU A 126 -11.96 3.41 3.58
CA LEU A 126 -12.82 2.85 2.55
C LEU A 126 -12.35 1.43 2.21
N VAL A 127 -13.20 0.43 2.42
CA VAL A 127 -12.91 -0.97 2.08
C VAL A 127 -13.98 -1.50 1.14
N ASN A 128 -13.57 -1.92 -0.06
CA ASN A 128 -14.42 -2.54 -1.05
C ASN A 128 -13.85 -3.90 -1.47
N GLN A 129 -14.58 -4.98 -1.23
CA GLN A 129 -14.18 -6.34 -1.58
C GLN A 129 -15.26 -7.00 -2.43
N ASP A 130 -14.90 -7.43 -3.63
CA ASP A 130 -15.76 -8.22 -4.52
C ASP A 130 -15.10 -9.57 -4.82
N GLY A 131 -15.87 -10.64 -4.70
CA GLY A 131 -15.44 -12.00 -4.98
C GLY A 131 -15.39 -12.88 -3.73
N LYS A 132 -14.37 -13.73 -3.62
CA LYS A 132 -14.30 -14.79 -2.62
C LYS A 132 -13.05 -14.71 -1.75
N GLY A 133 -13.24 -14.70 -0.43
CA GLY A 133 -12.16 -14.90 0.55
C GLY A 133 -11.17 -13.73 0.67
N ASN A 134 -11.50 -12.53 0.16
CA ASN A 134 -10.63 -11.38 0.28
C ASN A 134 -10.46 -10.98 1.77
N PHE A 135 -9.26 -10.57 2.16
CA PHE A 135 -8.93 -10.10 3.49
C PHE A 135 -8.37 -8.68 3.43
N ALA A 136 -8.97 -7.77 4.18
CA ALA A 136 -8.54 -6.38 4.31
C ALA A 136 -8.40 -6.01 5.78
N GLU A 137 -7.26 -5.44 6.15
CA GLU A 137 -7.03 -4.88 7.47
C GLU A 137 -6.54 -3.43 7.35
N VAL A 138 -7.24 -2.53 8.04
CA VAL A 138 -6.89 -1.11 8.13
C VAL A 138 -6.68 -0.75 9.60
N GLN A 139 -5.48 -0.23 9.91
CA GLN A 139 -5.15 0.35 11.21
C GLN A 139 -4.75 1.81 11.03
N GLN A 140 -5.58 2.73 11.52
CA GLN A 140 -5.29 4.16 11.51
C GLN A 140 -5.18 4.66 12.95
N ARG A 141 -3.99 5.14 13.30
CA ARG A 141 -3.70 5.80 14.57
C ARG A 141 -3.40 7.26 14.29
N TYR A 142 -3.82 8.10 15.21
CA TYR A 142 -3.70 9.54 15.12
C TYR A 142 -4.68 10.20 14.12
N ASP A 143 -4.42 11.43 13.68
CA ASP A 143 -5.40 12.24 12.93
C ASP A 143 -5.24 12.16 11.41
N ASN A 144 -6.32 12.46 10.69
CA ASN A 144 -6.37 12.80 9.26
C ASN A 144 -5.87 11.70 8.31
N ASN A 145 -5.84 10.43 8.74
CA ASN A 145 -5.37 9.34 7.88
C ASN A 145 -6.46 8.93 6.90
N GLU A 146 -6.08 8.71 5.63
CA GLU A 146 -6.95 8.20 4.58
C GLU A 146 -6.45 6.84 4.10
N SER A 147 -7.30 5.83 4.20
CA SER A 147 -7.04 4.45 3.76
C SER A 147 -8.10 4.04 2.76
N THR A 148 -7.67 3.48 1.63
CA THR A 148 -8.56 2.87 0.64
C THR A 148 -8.02 1.51 0.24
N ILE A 149 -8.84 0.47 0.39
CA ILE A 149 -8.58 -0.89 -0.07
C ILE A 149 -9.68 -1.29 -1.04
N THR A 150 -9.31 -1.67 -2.26
CA THR A 150 -10.20 -2.27 -3.26
C THR A 150 -9.64 -3.61 -3.71
N GLN A 151 -10.39 -4.69 -3.52
CA GLN A 151 -9.99 -6.06 -3.86
C GLN A 151 -11.07 -6.72 -4.70
N ASN A 152 -10.72 -7.15 -5.91
CA ASN A 152 -11.62 -7.83 -6.84
C ASN A 152 -10.98 -9.13 -7.30
N ASN A 153 -11.61 -10.26 -7.01
CA ASN A 153 -11.11 -11.58 -7.40
C ASN A 153 -12.24 -12.49 -7.92
N ASP A 154 -11.91 -13.66 -8.48
CA ASP A 154 -12.94 -14.58 -9.01
C ASP A 154 -13.73 -15.22 -7.85
N ALA A 155 -15.04 -14.98 -7.82
CA ALA A 155 -15.96 -15.53 -6.83
C ALA A 155 -16.08 -17.07 -6.87
N VAL A 156 -15.66 -17.74 -7.95
CA VAL A 156 -15.86 -19.19 -8.14
C VAL A 156 -14.61 -20.00 -7.81
N ASN A 157 -13.47 -19.69 -8.44
CA ASN A 157 -12.22 -20.45 -8.27
C ASN A 157 -11.05 -19.63 -7.72
N GLY A 158 -11.26 -18.34 -7.44
CA GLY A 158 -10.21 -17.44 -6.97
C GLY A 158 -9.77 -17.71 -5.53
N VAL A 159 -8.49 -17.46 -5.28
CA VAL A 159 -7.93 -17.33 -3.93
C VAL A 159 -8.03 -15.85 -3.53
N GLY A 160 -8.46 -15.58 -2.30
CA GLY A 160 -8.63 -14.23 -1.77
C GLY A 160 -7.39 -13.35 -1.88
N ASN A 161 -7.57 -12.09 -2.24
CA ASN A 161 -6.51 -11.08 -2.10
C ASN A 161 -6.37 -10.67 -0.63
N ARG A 162 -5.16 -10.23 -0.24
CA ARG A 162 -4.81 -9.77 1.10
C ARG A 162 -4.26 -8.35 1.05
N SER A 163 -4.78 -7.46 1.89
CA SER A 163 -4.31 -6.08 2.00
C SER A 163 -4.22 -5.65 3.46
N TYR A 164 -3.06 -5.12 3.85
CA TYR A 164 -2.80 -4.56 5.17
C TYR A 164 -2.34 -3.12 5.02
N GLN A 165 -3.04 -2.19 5.65
CA GLN A 165 -2.67 -0.78 5.67
C GLN A 165 -2.56 -0.31 7.12
N SER A 166 -1.37 0.14 7.52
CA SER A 166 -1.11 0.74 8.83
C SER A 166 -0.61 2.16 8.68
N GLN A 167 -1.30 3.10 9.31
CA GLN A 167 -0.99 4.52 9.26
C GLN A 167 -0.90 5.04 10.69
N ILE A 168 0.28 5.53 11.06
CA ILE A 168 0.55 6.07 12.39
C ILE A 168 1.06 7.50 12.16
N SER A 169 0.11 8.44 12.08
CA SER A 169 0.42 9.86 11.89
C SER A 169 0.89 10.52 13.19
N ASP A 170 1.24 11.81 13.13
CA ASP A 170 1.62 12.58 14.32
C ASP A 170 0.36 13.03 15.10
N GLY A 171 0.54 13.48 16.34
CA GLY A 171 -0.57 13.97 17.17
C GLY A 171 -1.28 15.20 16.58
N ASN A 172 -2.35 15.61 17.29
CA ASN A 172 -3.34 16.64 16.95
C ASN A 172 -2.91 17.72 15.93
N GLN A 173 -3.70 17.90 14.86
CA GLN A 173 -3.55 18.93 13.80
C GLN A 173 -2.37 18.77 12.84
N THR A 174 -1.78 17.58 12.76
CA THR A 174 -0.78 17.27 11.74
C THR A 174 -1.44 16.69 10.49
N PRO A 175 -0.84 16.86 9.30
CA PRO A 175 -1.32 16.18 8.10
C PRO A 175 -1.21 14.66 8.26
N GLY A 176 -2.29 13.93 8.01
CA GLY A 176 -2.29 12.48 8.10
C GLY A 176 -1.58 11.81 6.92
N HIS A 177 -1.54 10.48 6.95
CA HIS A 177 -1.00 9.68 5.86
C HIS A 177 -2.10 9.21 4.91
N LYS A 178 -1.72 8.90 3.67
CA LYS A 178 -2.61 8.37 2.65
C LYS A 178 -2.09 7.05 2.10
N ALA A 179 -2.92 6.00 2.16
CA ALA A 179 -2.63 4.67 1.66
C ALA A 179 -3.75 4.21 0.73
N ILE A 180 -3.40 3.82 -0.49
CA ILE A 180 -4.32 3.29 -1.50
C ILE A 180 -3.79 1.93 -1.97
N GLY A 181 -4.62 0.91 -1.86
CA GLY A 181 -4.34 -0.45 -2.30
C GLY A 181 -5.44 -0.94 -3.24
N THR A 182 -5.06 -1.32 -4.45
CA THR A 182 -5.98 -1.88 -5.45
C THR A 182 -5.47 -3.22 -5.95
N GLN A 183 -6.29 -4.26 -5.89
CA GLN A 183 -5.93 -5.63 -6.30
C GLN A 183 -7.00 -6.20 -7.22
N TYR A 184 -6.62 -6.59 -8.44
CA TYR A 184 -7.45 -7.30 -9.41
C TYR A 184 -6.81 -8.65 -9.74
N GLY A 185 -7.57 -9.73 -9.60
CA GLY A 185 -7.08 -11.11 -9.76
C GLY A 185 -6.97 -11.83 -8.42
N ASP A 186 -6.18 -12.90 -8.36
CA ASP A 186 -6.21 -13.85 -7.23
C ASP A 186 -4.87 -13.89 -6.45
N ASP A 187 -4.95 -14.17 -5.14
CA ASP A 187 -3.81 -14.33 -4.21
C ASP A 187 -2.79 -13.17 -4.21
N ASN A 188 -3.24 -11.96 -4.53
CA ASN A 188 -2.37 -10.79 -4.45
C ASN A 188 -2.26 -10.29 -3.01
N GLU A 189 -1.11 -9.72 -2.66
CA GLU A 189 -0.79 -9.25 -1.31
C GLU A 189 -0.21 -7.82 -1.35
N ILE A 190 -0.86 -6.89 -0.64
CA ILE A 190 -0.39 -5.51 -0.42
C ILE A 190 -0.14 -5.28 1.06
N VAL A 191 1.03 -4.73 1.39
CA VAL A 191 1.39 -4.27 2.73
C VAL A 191 1.85 -2.82 2.65
N GLN A 192 1.11 -1.90 3.24
CA GLN A 192 1.47 -0.48 3.30
C GLN A 192 1.56 -0.04 4.76
N SER A 193 2.73 0.47 5.16
CA SER A 193 2.99 0.91 6.53
C SER A 193 3.63 2.30 6.50
N GLN A 194 2.97 3.26 7.13
CA GLN A 194 3.39 4.66 7.15
C GLN A 194 3.51 5.12 8.61
N ASN A 195 4.68 5.63 8.99
CA ASN A 195 4.99 6.04 10.35
C ASN A 195 5.71 7.38 10.37
N SER A 196 5.19 8.32 11.14
CA SER A 196 5.71 9.68 11.24
C SER A 196 6.98 9.83 12.10
N GLU A 197 7.82 8.82 12.31
CA GLU A 197 8.90 8.75 13.35
C GLU A 197 9.74 10.04 13.57
N TYR A 198 9.79 10.95 12.58
CA TYR A 198 10.41 12.26 12.63
C TYR A 198 9.44 13.42 13.01
N GLN A 199 9.23 13.63 14.31
CA GLN A 199 8.58 14.84 14.82
C GLN A 199 9.42 16.10 14.50
N PRO A 200 8.84 17.25 14.11
CA PRO A 200 7.41 17.56 13.91
C PRO A 200 6.96 17.53 12.43
N PHE A 201 7.67 16.84 11.54
CA PHE A 201 7.45 16.89 10.09
C PHE A 201 7.09 15.51 9.50
N GLY A 202 6.57 14.57 10.30
CA GLY A 202 6.37 13.17 9.91
C GLY A 202 5.05 12.86 9.18
N GLY A 203 4.17 13.84 8.99
CA GLY A 203 2.91 13.68 8.25
C GLY A 203 3.05 13.55 6.73
N ASN A 204 1.92 13.40 6.02
CA ASN A 204 1.82 13.40 4.54
C ASN A 204 2.61 12.31 3.79
N ASN A 205 2.87 11.15 4.39
CA ASN A 205 3.30 10.01 3.58
C ASN A 205 2.17 9.54 2.66
N TYR A 206 2.50 9.28 1.40
CA TYR A 206 1.61 8.75 0.38
C TYR A 206 2.13 7.40 -0.11
N ALA A 207 1.30 6.38 -0.05
CA ALA A 207 1.59 5.04 -0.53
C ALA A 207 0.45 4.60 -1.44
N GLU A 208 0.78 4.22 -2.68
CA GLU A 208 -0.16 3.65 -3.63
C GLU A 208 0.40 2.37 -4.22
N ALA A 209 -0.36 1.28 -4.08
CA ALA A 209 -0.01 -0.03 -4.61
C ALA A 209 -1.17 -0.55 -5.46
N ASN A 210 -0.89 -0.84 -6.73
CA ASN A 210 -1.85 -1.34 -7.70
C ASN A 210 -1.35 -2.67 -8.28
N GLN A 211 -2.13 -3.74 -8.10
CA GLN A 211 -1.84 -5.08 -8.60
C GLN A 211 -2.93 -5.49 -9.58
N GLY A 212 -2.62 -5.41 -10.87
CA GLY A 212 -3.58 -5.61 -11.95
C GLY A 212 -4.58 -4.45 -12.11
N ASP A 213 -5.45 -4.60 -13.09
CA ASP A 213 -6.63 -3.77 -13.31
C ASP A 213 -7.78 -4.60 -13.90
N ALA A 214 -8.90 -3.94 -14.21
CA ALA A 214 -10.07 -4.61 -14.79
C ALA A 214 -9.82 -5.29 -16.16
N ALA A 215 -8.72 -4.96 -16.85
CA ALA A 215 -8.34 -5.53 -18.14
C ALA A 215 -7.22 -6.58 -18.02
N ILE A 216 -6.32 -6.44 -17.05
CA ILE A 216 -5.16 -7.32 -16.85
C ILE A 216 -5.06 -7.67 -15.36
N THR A 217 -5.43 -8.90 -15.00
CA THR A 217 -5.31 -9.38 -13.62
C THR A 217 -3.84 -9.60 -13.23
N ALA A 218 -3.54 -9.40 -11.95
CA ALA A 218 -2.34 -9.90 -11.31
C ALA A 218 -2.67 -11.20 -10.56
N GLU A 219 -1.71 -12.12 -10.51
CA GLU A 219 -1.84 -13.35 -9.72
C GLU A 219 -0.61 -13.51 -8.84
N ARG A 220 -0.79 -13.74 -7.54
CA ARG A 220 0.31 -13.94 -6.59
C ARG A 220 1.32 -12.78 -6.55
N ALA A 221 0.89 -11.57 -6.88
CA ALA A 221 1.74 -10.38 -6.78
C ALA A 221 1.89 -9.97 -5.31
N PHE A 222 3.09 -9.53 -4.92
CA PHE A 222 3.39 -9.00 -3.60
C PHE A 222 3.98 -7.58 -3.74
N SER A 223 3.41 -6.62 -3.01
CA SER A 223 3.91 -5.26 -2.92
C SER A 223 3.96 -4.79 -1.47
N GLN A 224 5.13 -4.34 -1.03
CA GLN A 224 5.32 -3.74 0.28
C GLN A 224 5.87 -2.32 0.17
N GLN A 225 5.21 -1.39 0.85
CA GLN A 225 5.62 0.00 0.97
C GLN A 225 5.73 0.37 2.44
N VAL A 226 6.94 0.66 2.91
CA VAL A 226 7.23 1.09 4.28
C VAL A 226 7.81 2.50 4.23
N GLN A 227 7.17 3.44 4.88
CA GLN A 227 7.60 4.85 4.91
C GLN A 227 7.75 5.31 6.35
N SER A 228 8.96 5.72 6.73
CA SER A 228 9.25 6.38 8.00
C SER A 228 9.67 7.83 7.76
N GLY A 229 9.18 8.76 8.58
CA GLY A 229 9.37 10.20 8.41
C GLY A 229 8.15 10.81 7.72
N GLY A 230 8.32 11.81 6.85
CA GLY A 230 7.18 12.56 6.31
C GLY A 230 7.35 13.02 4.87
N TYR A 231 6.22 13.31 4.22
CA TYR A 231 6.14 13.72 2.81
C TYR A 231 6.76 12.71 1.82
N ASN A 232 6.93 11.45 2.22
CA ASN A 232 7.45 10.41 1.35
C ASN A 232 6.35 9.92 0.39
N ASN A 233 6.68 9.69 -0.88
CA ASN A 233 5.76 9.17 -1.89
C ASN A 233 6.24 7.81 -2.40
N ALA A 234 5.42 6.77 -2.25
CA ALA A 234 5.71 5.43 -2.74
C ALA A 234 4.60 5.01 -3.72
N TYR A 235 5.01 4.61 -4.92
CA TYR A 235 4.12 4.09 -5.95
C TYR A 235 4.60 2.71 -6.39
N SER A 236 3.71 1.72 -6.40
CA SER A 236 3.98 0.40 -6.94
C SER A 236 2.85 -0.02 -7.86
N THR A 237 3.18 -0.39 -9.09
CA THR A 237 2.23 -0.97 -10.04
C THR A 237 2.78 -2.28 -10.59
N GLN A 238 2.03 -3.36 -10.45
CA GLN A 238 2.43 -4.71 -10.86
C GLN A 238 1.33 -5.37 -11.70
N TYR A 239 1.67 -5.88 -12.88
CA TYR A 239 0.78 -6.67 -13.73
C TYR A 239 1.34 -8.07 -13.98
N GLY A 240 0.48 -9.06 -14.26
CA GLY A 240 0.92 -10.44 -14.47
C GLY A 240 1.18 -11.21 -13.16
N SER A 241 1.98 -12.27 -13.20
CA SER A 241 2.09 -13.23 -12.09
C SER A 241 3.38 -13.10 -11.27
N ASP A 242 3.32 -13.42 -9.97
CA ASP A 242 4.49 -13.62 -9.09
C ASP A 242 5.48 -12.44 -8.99
N ASN A 243 5.02 -11.22 -9.26
CA ASN A 243 5.88 -10.05 -9.14
C ASN A 243 5.99 -9.62 -7.68
N THR A 244 7.21 -9.28 -7.26
CA THR A 244 7.53 -8.86 -5.90
C THR A 244 8.16 -7.47 -5.93
N SER A 245 7.61 -6.54 -5.15
CA SER A 245 8.15 -5.20 -4.95
C SER A 245 8.29 -4.89 -3.46
N PHE A 246 9.43 -4.32 -3.09
CA PHE A 246 9.70 -3.76 -1.78
C PHE A 246 10.16 -2.31 -1.94
N GLN A 247 9.49 -1.38 -1.28
CA GLN A 247 9.86 0.03 -1.22
C GLN A 247 9.95 0.44 0.25
N GLU A 248 11.13 0.88 0.69
CA GLU A 248 11.36 1.37 2.04
C GLU A 248 12.01 2.75 1.99
N GLN A 249 11.33 3.76 2.55
CA GLN A 249 11.78 5.15 2.55
C GLN A 249 11.86 5.67 3.98
N ASN A 250 13.05 6.08 4.42
CA ASN A 250 13.30 6.61 5.75
C ASN A 250 13.81 8.06 5.64
N GLY A 251 12.96 9.04 5.95
CA GLY A 251 13.30 10.45 6.03
C GLY A 251 12.24 11.38 5.44
N LEU A 252 12.65 12.43 4.73
CA LEU A 252 11.76 13.52 4.31
C LEU A 252 11.71 13.71 2.80
N VAL A 253 10.52 13.74 2.21
CA VAL A 253 10.30 14.08 0.79
C VAL A 253 11.04 13.14 -0.17
N ASN A 254 11.13 11.85 0.15
CA ASN A 254 11.64 10.87 -0.82
C ASN A 254 10.52 10.41 -1.76
N THR A 255 10.89 10.02 -2.97
CA THR A 255 9.98 9.43 -3.97
C THR A 255 10.56 8.10 -4.44
N ALA A 256 9.77 7.03 -4.33
CA ALA A 256 10.12 5.72 -4.87
C ALA A 256 8.97 5.18 -5.74
N GLU A 257 9.30 4.71 -6.94
CA GLU A 257 8.36 4.20 -7.93
C GLU A 257 8.85 2.86 -8.50
N VAL A 258 8.01 1.82 -8.41
CA VAL A 258 8.27 0.49 -8.99
C VAL A 258 7.15 0.12 -9.94
N HIS A 259 7.51 -0.10 -11.21
CA HIS A 259 6.62 -0.52 -12.28
C HIS A 259 7.05 -1.87 -12.84
N GLN A 260 6.20 -2.89 -12.70
CA GLN A 260 6.46 -4.25 -13.20
C GLN A 260 5.37 -4.67 -14.21
N ASN A 261 5.79 -4.99 -15.44
CA ASN A 261 4.97 -5.52 -16.54
C ASN A 261 3.83 -4.60 -17.07
N ILE A 262 4.01 -3.27 -17.09
CA ILE A 262 2.98 -2.30 -17.54
C ILE A 262 2.54 -2.49 -19.01
N SER A 263 3.28 -3.25 -19.84
CA SER A 263 2.91 -3.49 -21.25
C SER A 263 3.29 -4.87 -21.78
N SER A 264 3.45 -5.88 -20.91
CA SER A 264 3.88 -7.24 -21.28
C SER A 264 3.16 -8.31 -20.47
N THR A 265 2.94 -9.48 -21.07
CA THR A 265 2.76 -10.71 -20.28
C THR A 265 4.12 -11.11 -19.70
N GLY A 266 4.17 -11.42 -18.41
CA GLY A 266 5.42 -11.55 -17.67
C GLY A 266 5.18 -11.92 -16.21
N GLY A 267 6.25 -12.15 -15.45
CA GLY A 267 6.17 -12.57 -14.05
C GLY A 267 7.52 -12.85 -13.41
N ASP A 268 7.51 -13.18 -12.12
CA ASP A 268 8.72 -13.44 -11.31
C ASP A 268 9.71 -12.26 -11.27
N ASN A 269 9.24 -11.01 -11.43
CA ASN A 269 10.12 -9.85 -11.31
C ASN A 269 10.26 -9.45 -9.83
N PHE A 270 11.49 -9.15 -9.41
CA PHE A 270 11.86 -8.67 -8.10
C PHE A 270 12.41 -7.24 -8.18
N ALA A 271 11.80 -6.33 -7.43
CA ALA A 271 12.23 -4.94 -7.30
C ALA A 271 12.37 -4.57 -5.81
N GLU A 272 13.51 -4.01 -5.44
CA GLU A 272 13.76 -3.48 -4.10
C GLU A 272 14.28 -2.04 -4.21
N GLN A 273 13.64 -1.12 -3.50
CA GLN A 273 14.07 0.28 -3.38
C GLN A 273 14.21 0.63 -1.91
N TYR A 274 15.39 1.14 -1.55
CA TYR A 274 15.69 1.63 -0.22
C TYR A 274 16.25 3.04 -0.28
N GLN A 275 15.58 3.98 0.38
CA GLN A 275 16.01 5.38 0.43
C GLN A 275 16.13 5.84 1.88
N VAL A 276 17.25 6.46 2.22
CA VAL A 276 17.49 7.07 3.52
C VAL A 276 17.95 8.52 3.32
N GLY A 277 17.28 9.46 3.98
CA GLY A 277 17.59 10.89 3.91
C GLY A 277 16.44 11.67 3.30
N GLY A 278 16.71 12.62 2.40
CA GLY A 278 15.61 13.43 1.85
C GLY A 278 15.78 13.87 0.41
N LEU A 279 14.65 14.13 -0.26
CA LEU A 279 14.61 14.49 -1.68
C LEU A 279 15.30 13.45 -2.60
N ASN A 280 15.35 12.17 -2.21
CA ASN A 280 15.86 11.13 -3.10
C ASN A 280 14.74 10.62 -4.02
N GLU A 281 15.08 10.33 -5.27
CA GLU A 281 14.17 9.79 -6.29
C GLU A 281 14.71 8.45 -6.81
N ALA A 282 13.91 7.39 -6.66
CA ALA A 282 14.23 6.03 -7.08
C ALA A 282 13.12 5.51 -7.99
N TYR A 283 13.49 5.07 -9.18
CA TYR A 283 12.57 4.54 -10.18
C TYR A 283 13.06 3.21 -10.73
N ILE A 284 12.24 2.15 -10.62
CA ILE A 284 12.46 0.84 -11.24
C ILE A 284 11.33 0.57 -12.22
N ASN A 285 11.68 0.24 -13.46
CA ASN A 285 10.73 -0.29 -14.45
C ASN A 285 11.25 -1.60 -15.03
N GLN A 286 10.52 -2.69 -14.79
CA GLN A 286 10.87 -4.04 -15.24
C GLN A 286 9.74 -4.60 -16.11
N ASN A 287 10.03 -4.81 -17.40
CA ASN A 287 9.07 -5.44 -18.32
C ASN A 287 9.64 -6.76 -18.84
N GLY A 288 9.04 -7.88 -18.45
CA GLY A 288 9.48 -9.21 -18.88
C GLY A 288 9.34 -10.25 -17.76
N GLN A 289 10.22 -11.25 -17.77
CA GLN A 289 10.27 -12.26 -16.72
C GLN A 289 11.63 -12.31 -16.01
N ASN A 290 11.60 -12.72 -14.73
CA ASN A 290 12.77 -12.99 -13.89
C ASN A 290 13.71 -11.79 -13.66
N HIS A 291 13.26 -10.55 -13.87
CA HIS A 291 14.09 -9.37 -13.65
C HIS A 291 14.34 -9.13 -12.16
N SER A 292 15.56 -8.74 -11.80
CA SER A 292 15.92 -8.34 -10.44
C SER A 292 16.57 -6.95 -10.46
N ALA A 293 16.00 -6.01 -9.71
CA ALA A 293 16.55 -4.66 -9.57
C ALA A 293 16.55 -4.28 -8.10
N SER A 294 17.68 -3.79 -7.60
CA SER A 294 17.83 -3.25 -6.25
C SER A 294 18.43 -1.84 -6.35
N GLN A 295 17.79 -0.87 -5.70
CA GLN A 295 18.26 0.50 -5.61
C GLN A 295 18.40 0.90 -4.15
N GLU A 296 19.58 1.37 -3.76
CA GLU A 296 19.85 1.91 -2.42
C GLU A 296 20.37 3.35 -2.54
N GLN A 297 19.71 4.29 -1.88
CA GLN A 297 20.11 5.70 -1.86
C GLN A 297 20.25 6.21 -0.43
N TYR A 298 21.40 6.80 -0.14
CA TYR A 298 21.71 7.41 1.16
C TYR A 298 22.07 8.88 0.95
N GLY A 299 21.43 9.78 1.68
CA GLY A 299 21.74 11.21 1.66
C GLY A 299 20.64 12.06 1.04
N VAL A 300 21.02 13.07 0.26
CA VAL A 300 20.08 14.12 -0.20
C VAL A 300 20.14 14.32 -1.70
N LEU A 301 18.99 14.45 -2.37
CA LEU A 301 18.92 14.75 -3.82
C LEU A 301 19.59 13.70 -4.72
N ASN A 302 19.56 12.41 -4.36
CA ASN A 302 20.07 11.38 -5.28
C ASN A 302 18.95 10.87 -6.20
N GLU A 303 19.24 10.73 -7.50
CA GLU A 303 18.32 10.21 -8.51
C GLU A 303 18.85 8.89 -9.08
N THR A 304 18.01 7.85 -9.12
CA THR A 304 18.34 6.57 -9.76
C THR A 304 17.17 6.05 -10.56
N ILE A 305 17.44 5.77 -11.84
CA ILE A 305 16.50 5.15 -12.78
C ILE A 305 17.10 3.81 -13.24
N VAL A 306 16.37 2.72 -13.01
CA VAL A 306 16.68 1.38 -13.54
C VAL A 306 15.55 0.94 -14.45
N ILE A 307 15.86 0.71 -15.73
CA ILE A 307 14.93 0.20 -16.73
C ILE A 307 15.48 -1.14 -17.23
N GLN A 308 14.71 -2.21 -17.04
CA GLN A 308 15.02 -3.55 -17.54
C GLN A 308 13.90 -4.01 -18.48
N SER A 309 14.26 -4.37 -19.70
CA SER A 309 13.34 -4.91 -20.70
C SER A 309 13.91 -6.18 -21.33
N GLY A 310 13.04 -7.15 -21.60
CA GLY A 310 13.39 -8.43 -22.22
C GLY A 310 14.02 -9.43 -21.25
N GLY A 311 13.45 -10.63 -21.14
CA GLY A 311 13.86 -11.60 -20.12
C GLY A 311 13.18 -12.96 -20.25
N GLN A 312 13.12 -13.53 -21.46
CA GLN A 312 12.33 -14.76 -21.68
C GLN A 312 12.99 -16.06 -21.14
N MET A 313 14.27 -16.03 -20.70
CA MET A 313 14.96 -17.21 -20.14
C MET A 313 15.95 -16.92 -18.99
N VAL A 314 16.66 -15.78 -19.01
CA VAL A 314 17.53 -15.34 -17.90
C VAL A 314 17.25 -13.85 -17.71
N GLY A 315 16.72 -13.48 -16.55
CA GLY A 315 16.38 -12.09 -16.28
C GLY A 315 17.62 -11.21 -16.10
N ASN A 316 17.40 -9.91 -16.23
CA ASN A 316 18.44 -8.92 -15.97
C ASN A 316 18.59 -8.63 -14.48
N GLN A 317 19.82 -8.36 -14.04
CA GLN A 317 20.14 -7.95 -12.68
C GLN A 317 20.73 -6.53 -12.71
N ALA A 318 20.19 -5.66 -11.86
CA ALA A 318 20.70 -4.31 -11.65
C ALA A 318 20.81 -4.02 -10.15
N LEU A 319 21.97 -3.57 -9.72
CA LEU A 319 22.22 -3.03 -8.38
C LEU A 319 22.74 -1.60 -8.54
N THR A 320 22.12 -0.65 -7.84
CA THR A 320 22.61 0.73 -7.79
C THR A 320 22.65 1.20 -6.35
N ILE A 321 23.83 1.56 -5.86
CA ILE A 321 24.06 2.12 -4.54
C ILE A 321 24.60 3.54 -4.72
N GLN A 322 23.86 4.53 -4.21
CA GLN A 322 24.27 5.93 -4.20
C GLN A 322 24.34 6.42 -2.76
N ASN A 323 25.47 7.02 -2.39
CA ASN A 323 25.67 7.58 -1.06
C ASN A 323 26.30 8.98 -1.16
N GLY A 324 25.56 9.99 -0.75
CA GLY A 324 25.99 11.38 -0.74
C GLY A 324 24.92 12.33 -1.26
N MET A 325 25.32 13.34 -2.05
CA MET A 325 24.42 14.41 -2.49
C MET A 325 24.46 14.62 -4.00
N ASN A 326 23.29 14.70 -4.64
CA ASN A 326 23.18 15.02 -6.07
C ASN A 326 23.89 13.99 -6.98
N ASN A 327 23.74 12.69 -6.70
CA ASN A 327 24.23 11.65 -7.60
C ASN A 327 23.11 11.15 -8.49
N ASP A 328 23.38 11.02 -9.79
CA ASP A 328 22.46 10.54 -10.80
C ASP A 328 22.96 9.20 -11.37
N SER A 329 22.08 8.20 -11.41
CA SER A 329 22.37 6.91 -12.02
C SER A 329 21.26 6.48 -12.96
N TYR A 330 21.62 6.16 -14.20
CA TYR A 330 20.72 5.61 -15.19
C TYR A 330 21.24 4.24 -15.65
N VAL A 331 20.44 3.19 -15.46
CA VAL A 331 20.73 1.83 -15.91
C VAL A 331 19.63 1.38 -16.86
N ASN A 332 19.98 1.05 -18.10
CA ASN A 332 19.08 0.49 -19.10
C ASN A 332 19.61 -0.85 -19.63
N GLN A 333 18.87 -1.93 -19.42
CA GLN A 333 19.22 -3.29 -19.86
C GLN A 333 18.10 -3.87 -20.73
N MET A 334 18.38 -4.09 -22.03
CA MET A 334 17.33 -4.43 -23.03
C MET A 334 17.39 -5.86 -23.60
N ALA A 335 18.33 -6.71 -23.17
CA ALA A 335 18.42 -8.13 -23.59
C ALA A 335 18.48 -9.05 -22.36
N ASN A 336 18.61 -10.36 -22.54
CA ASN A 336 18.64 -11.32 -21.42
C ASN A 336 19.96 -11.21 -20.59
N GLY A 337 19.92 -11.63 -19.32
CA GLY A 337 21.11 -11.98 -18.51
C GLY A 337 22.16 -10.88 -18.29
N ASN A 338 21.81 -9.61 -18.40
CA ASN A 338 22.74 -8.51 -18.14
C ASN A 338 22.85 -8.23 -16.64
N ILE A 339 24.05 -7.88 -16.21
CA ILE A 339 24.35 -7.47 -14.84
C ILE A 339 24.88 -6.03 -14.90
N ALA A 340 24.24 -5.14 -14.16
CA ALA A 340 24.67 -3.76 -13.97
C ALA A 340 24.88 -3.52 -12.47
N ASP A 341 26.03 -2.99 -12.10
CA ASP A 341 26.39 -2.64 -10.73
C ASP A 341 26.90 -1.20 -10.71
N VAL A 342 26.21 -0.30 -10.01
CA VAL A 342 26.63 1.09 -9.83
C VAL A 342 26.87 1.35 -8.35
N ASP A 343 28.07 1.83 -8.00
CA ASP A 343 28.44 2.28 -6.66
C ASP A 343 28.96 3.72 -6.76
N GLN A 344 28.17 4.70 -6.31
CA GLN A 344 28.51 6.12 -6.33
C GLN A 344 28.59 6.66 -4.89
N LEU A 345 29.77 7.10 -4.46
CA LEU A 345 30.00 7.66 -3.11
C LEU A 345 30.59 9.06 -3.18
N GLY A 346 29.78 10.08 -2.94
CA GLY A 346 30.22 11.48 -2.98
C GLY A 346 29.17 12.44 -3.52
N MET A 347 29.60 13.48 -4.22
CA MET A 347 28.70 14.52 -4.73
C MET A 347 28.81 14.67 -6.24
N ASN A 348 27.68 14.91 -6.92
CA ASN A 348 27.62 15.24 -8.35
C ASN A 348 28.17 14.13 -9.28
N HIS A 349 28.02 12.86 -8.91
CA HIS A 349 28.36 11.77 -9.80
C HIS A 349 27.23 11.46 -10.77
N VAL A 350 27.57 11.26 -12.04
CA VAL A 350 26.62 10.81 -13.07
C VAL A 350 27.13 9.49 -13.63
N SER A 351 26.28 8.46 -13.58
CA SER A 351 26.53 7.13 -14.13
C SER A 351 25.46 6.78 -15.14
N VAL A 352 25.88 6.31 -16.31
CA VAL A 352 24.98 5.82 -17.36
C VAL A 352 25.46 4.45 -17.82
N ILE A 353 24.68 3.41 -17.55
CA ILE A 353 24.89 2.06 -18.07
C ILE A 353 23.80 1.77 -19.10
N ASN A 354 24.19 1.60 -20.36
CA ASN A 354 23.31 1.11 -21.42
C ASN A 354 23.84 -0.25 -21.89
N GLN A 355 23.09 -1.33 -21.67
CA GLN A 355 23.46 -2.68 -22.07
C GLN A 355 22.47 -3.24 -23.08
N ASN A 356 23.01 -3.54 -24.27
CA ASN A 356 22.33 -3.97 -25.50
C ASN A 356 21.54 -2.83 -26.18
N SER A 357 21.91 -2.52 -27.42
CA SER A 357 21.27 -1.47 -28.22
C SER A 357 19.86 -1.85 -28.69
N LEU A 358 19.02 -0.83 -28.94
CA LEU A 358 17.79 -0.95 -29.73
C LEU A 358 18.09 -1.71 -31.03
N GLY A 359 17.47 -2.87 -31.22
CA GLY A 359 17.49 -3.60 -32.49
C GLY A 359 18.27 -4.91 -32.54
N THR A 360 18.77 -5.44 -31.42
CA THR A 360 19.18 -6.86 -31.38
C THR A 360 17.93 -7.72 -31.22
N ALA A 361 17.74 -8.69 -32.12
CA ALA A 361 16.56 -9.54 -32.12
C ALA A 361 16.41 -10.28 -30.77
N PRO A 362 15.17 -10.49 -30.26
CA PRO A 362 14.94 -11.32 -29.10
C PRO A 362 15.56 -12.71 -29.36
N GLY A 363 16.59 -13.07 -28.59
CA GLY A 363 17.13 -14.44 -28.60
C GLY A 363 18.58 -14.64 -29.02
N THR A 364 19.35 -13.61 -29.43
CA THR A 364 20.77 -13.80 -29.74
C THR A 364 21.67 -12.73 -29.11
N GLY A 365 22.07 -12.98 -27.86
CA GLY A 365 23.12 -12.23 -27.16
C GLY A 365 22.61 -11.42 -25.96
N GLY A 366 23.10 -11.75 -24.76
CA GLY A 366 22.81 -11.03 -23.53
C GLY A 366 23.49 -11.68 -22.34
N SER A 367 24.69 -11.20 -22.01
CA SER A 367 25.48 -11.54 -20.82
C SER A 367 26.50 -10.42 -20.58
N ASN A 368 26.08 -9.17 -20.68
CA ASN A 368 26.98 -8.05 -20.41
C ASN A 368 27.03 -7.81 -18.91
N THR A 369 28.23 -7.65 -18.37
CA THR A 369 28.44 -7.12 -17.03
C THR A 369 29.02 -5.71 -17.16
N ALA A 370 28.38 -4.73 -16.53
CA ALA A 370 28.88 -3.37 -16.44
C ALA A 370 28.94 -3.00 -14.96
N THR A 371 30.11 -2.52 -14.54
CA THR A 371 30.29 -2.04 -13.18
C THR A 371 30.81 -0.61 -13.23
N VAL A 372 30.08 0.32 -12.64
CA VAL A 372 30.50 1.71 -12.45
C VAL A 372 30.79 1.92 -10.98
N THR A 373 31.97 2.46 -10.69
CA THR A 373 32.36 2.82 -9.33
C THR A 373 32.94 4.22 -9.36
N GLN A 374 32.22 5.21 -8.81
CA GLN A 374 32.61 6.62 -8.81
C GLN A 374 32.65 7.14 -7.39
N ARG A 375 33.76 7.78 -7.00
CA ARG A 375 33.93 8.32 -5.65
C ARG A 375 34.66 9.65 -5.67
N ASN A 376 34.37 10.51 -4.68
CA ASN A 376 35.13 11.75 -4.48
C ASN A 376 36.63 11.45 -4.27
N ALA A 377 37.50 12.39 -4.67
CA ALA A 377 38.92 12.31 -4.38
C ALA A 377 39.11 12.19 -2.86
N ASN A 378 39.76 11.10 -2.42
CA ASN A 378 40.03 10.69 -1.02
C ASN A 378 39.04 9.71 -0.37
N VAL A 379 38.16 9.07 -1.12
CA VAL A 379 37.31 7.98 -0.62
C VAL A 379 37.83 6.62 -1.10
N SER A 380 37.87 5.63 -0.21
CA SER A 380 38.36 4.27 -0.47
C SER A 380 37.64 3.61 -1.65
N LEU A 381 38.37 2.78 -2.41
CA LEU A 381 37.79 2.03 -3.53
C LEU A 381 36.93 0.82 -3.13
N ASN A 382 36.77 0.55 -1.83
CA ASN A 382 36.00 -0.58 -1.33
C ASN A 382 34.51 -0.42 -1.65
N ARG A 383 33.91 -1.46 -2.26
CA ARG A 383 32.49 -1.47 -2.58
C ARG A 383 31.63 -1.42 -1.33
N GLN A 384 30.54 -0.65 -1.38
CA GLN A 384 29.46 -0.86 -0.42
C GLN A 384 28.85 -2.24 -0.66
N THR A 385 28.52 -2.92 0.42
CA THR A 385 27.79 -4.19 0.35
C THR A 385 26.31 -3.86 0.46
N GLN A 386 25.50 -4.49 -0.38
CA GLN A 386 24.04 -4.41 -0.32
C GLN A 386 23.59 -4.70 1.11
N ARG A 387 22.53 -4.02 1.55
CA ARG A 387 21.82 -4.43 2.78
C ARG A 387 21.34 -5.87 2.65
N ALA A 388 21.00 -6.48 3.78
CA ALA A 388 20.21 -7.70 3.73
C ALA A 388 18.88 -7.40 3.00
N ALA A 389 18.46 -8.33 2.15
CA ALA A 389 17.22 -8.22 1.39
C ALA A 389 16.05 -7.89 2.32
N ALA A 390 15.18 -6.99 1.87
CA ALA A 390 13.95 -6.66 2.59
C ALA A 390 13.15 -7.92 2.91
N THR A 391 12.71 -8.01 4.17
CA THR A 391 11.79 -9.04 4.62
C THR A 391 10.37 -8.49 4.68
N LYS A 392 9.38 -9.37 4.59
CA LYS A 392 7.99 -8.99 4.83
C LYS A 392 7.85 -8.32 6.20
N ALA A 393 7.33 -7.11 6.23
CA ALA A 393 7.06 -6.35 7.44
C ALA A 393 5.80 -6.84 8.17
N HIS A 394 4.90 -7.52 7.45
CA HIS A 394 3.68 -8.10 7.97
C HIS A 394 3.48 -9.51 7.39
N THR A 395 2.91 -10.41 8.20
CA THR A 395 2.54 -11.77 7.78
C THR A 395 1.10 -12.00 8.23
N PHE A 396 0.20 -12.24 7.26
CA PHE A 396 -1.23 -12.50 7.47
C PHE A 396 -1.49 -13.83 8.15
#